data_AF-A0A7C0X3L1-F1
#
_entry.id   AF-A0A7C0X3L1-F1
#
_cell.length_a   1.000
_cell.length_b   1.000
_cell.length_c   1.000
_cell.angle_alpha   90.00
_cell.angle_beta   90.00
_cell.angle_gamma   90.00
#
_symmetry.space_group_name_H-M   'P 1'
#
loop_
_entity.id
_entity.type
_entity.pdbx_description
1 polymer ?
#
loop_
_entity_poly.entity_id
_entity_poly.type
_entity_poly.pdbx_seq_one_letter_code
_entity_poly.pdbx_strand_id
1 'polypeptide(L)'
;MGAKMDPDEDEAFYSKLLNDMVTFVGVLSPDGTVIFVNNTPLELAGITLEDVKGKKFYDTYWWAYSEDARERIKADIATCAGGKRLIHEIQVQTADGSLIWIEFSMHPVFDEAGNLRYLVAEGRDVSEKRRALE
;
A
#
# COMPACT_ATOMS: atom_id res chain seq x y z
N MET A 1 -32.37 5.49 -16.63
CA MET A 1 -32.69 4.50 -15.58
C MET A 1 -31.38 3.79 -15.27
N GLY A 2 -30.57 4.36 -14.39
CA GLY A 2 -29.29 3.76 -13.98
C GLY A 2 -29.61 2.67 -12.97
N ALA A 3 -29.30 1.42 -13.30
CA ALA A 3 -29.36 0.34 -12.32
C ALA A 3 -28.44 0.76 -11.16
N LYS A 4 -29.02 0.93 -9.97
CA LYS A 4 -28.24 0.93 -8.74
C LYS A 4 -27.71 -0.49 -8.63
N MET A 5 -26.41 -0.66 -8.90
CA MET A 5 -25.72 -1.93 -8.67
C MET A 5 -25.79 -2.23 -7.16
N ASP A 6 -25.84 -3.50 -6.81
CA ASP A 6 -25.86 -3.93 -5.41
C ASP A 6 -24.52 -3.55 -4.75
N PRO A 7 -24.50 -2.94 -3.53
CA PRO A 7 -23.27 -2.60 -2.83
C PRO A 7 -22.26 -3.74 -2.71
N ASP A 8 -22.73 -4.99 -2.58
CA ASP A 8 -21.88 -6.17 -2.50
C ASP A 8 -21.28 -6.54 -3.88
N GLU A 9 -22.01 -6.29 -4.97
CA GLU A 9 -21.50 -6.45 -6.34
C GLU A 9 -20.45 -5.37 -6.69
N ASP A 10 -20.64 -4.15 -6.20
CA ASP A 10 -19.70 -3.04 -6.37
C ASP A 10 -18.37 -3.31 -5.67
N GLU A 11 -18.38 -3.79 -4.41
CA GLU A 11 -17.14 -4.10 -3.69
C GLU A 11 -16.35 -5.23 -4.36
N ALA A 12 -17.03 -6.30 -4.79
CA ALA A 12 -16.40 -7.39 -5.53
C ALA A 12 -15.78 -6.92 -6.86
N PHE A 13 -16.49 -6.04 -7.58
CA PHE A 13 -15.99 -5.46 -8.82
C PHE A 13 -14.76 -4.57 -8.59
N TYR A 14 -14.81 -3.66 -7.61
CA TYR A 14 -13.69 -2.77 -7.30
C TYR A 14 -12.47 -3.53 -6.79
N SER A 15 -12.66 -4.53 -5.93
CA SER A 15 -11.58 -5.40 -5.46
C SER A 15 -10.89 -6.10 -6.63
N LYS A 16 -11.68 -6.64 -7.57
CA LYS A 16 -11.14 -7.27 -8.79
C LYS A 16 -10.33 -6.27 -9.63
N LEU A 17 -10.85 -5.07 -9.86
CA LEU A 17 -10.13 -4.04 -10.63
C LEU A 17 -8.79 -3.67 -9.98
N LEU A 18 -8.75 -3.53 -8.66
CA LEU A 18 -7.51 -3.24 -7.94
C LEU A 18 -6.51 -4.40 -8.01
N ASN A 19 -6.99 -5.64 -7.96
CA ASN A 19 -6.16 -6.84 -8.09
C ASN A 19 -5.56 -7.02 -9.49
N ASP A 20 -6.23 -6.54 -10.53
CA ASP A 20 -5.70 -6.57 -11.91
C ASP A 20 -4.65 -5.46 -12.18
N MET A 21 -4.41 -4.54 -11.23
CA MET A 21 -3.43 -3.46 -11.39
C MET A 21 -1.99 -3.95 -11.16
N VAL A 22 -1.08 -3.59 -12.06
CA VAL A 22 0.38 -3.83 -11.90
C VAL A 22 1.07 -2.93 -10.87
N THR A 23 0.35 -1.97 -10.29
CA THR A 23 0.85 -1.06 -9.24
C THR A 23 0.57 -1.68 -7.88
N PHE A 24 1.43 -1.42 -6.89
CA PHE A 24 1.20 -1.88 -5.53
C PHE A 24 0.21 -0.92 -4.88
N VAL A 25 -0.85 -1.45 -4.28
CA VAL A 25 -1.89 -0.63 -3.64
C VAL A 25 -2.22 -1.22 -2.27
N GLY A 26 -2.13 -0.38 -1.25
CA GLY A 26 -2.57 -0.68 0.11
C GLY A 26 -3.55 0.37 0.61
N VAL A 27 -4.63 -0.08 1.25
CA VAL A 27 -5.59 0.78 1.95
C VAL A 27 -5.45 0.52 3.45
N LEU A 28 -5.18 1.59 4.18
CA LEU A 28 -4.95 1.55 5.62
C LEU A 28 -6.01 2.39 6.35
N SER A 29 -6.31 2.02 7.58
CA SER A 29 -6.99 2.91 8.52
C SER A 29 -6.08 4.10 8.88
N PRO A 30 -6.64 5.18 9.48
CA PRO A 30 -5.86 6.35 9.88
C PRO A 30 -4.68 6.06 10.82
N ASP A 31 -4.74 4.98 11.59
CA ASP A 31 -3.68 4.55 12.49
C ASP A 31 -2.66 3.59 11.84
N GLY A 32 -2.74 3.41 10.52
CA GLY A 32 -1.82 2.58 9.72
C GLY A 32 -2.13 1.08 9.76
N THR A 33 -3.30 0.67 10.23
CA THR A 33 -3.72 -0.75 10.20
C THR A 33 -4.15 -1.13 8.78
N VAL A 34 -3.66 -2.25 8.28
CA VAL A 34 -3.97 -2.73 6.93
C VAL A 34 -5.42 -3.19 6.84
N ILE A 35 -6.19 -2.57 5.93
CA ILE A 35 -7.58 -2.95 5.61
C ILE A 35 -7.59 -3.85 4.39
N PHE A 36 -6.87 -3.44 3.35
CA PHE A 36 -6.80 -4.11 2.06
C PHE A 36 -5.42 -3.90 1.43
N VAL A 37 -4.97 -4.88 0.65
CA VAL A 37 -3.81 -4.79 -0.23
C VAL A 37 -4.17 -5.57 -1.49
N ASN A 38 -3.83 -5.05 -2.66
CA ASN A 38 -4.04 -5.77 -3.92
C ASN A 38 -3.04 -6.91 -4.10
N ASN A 39 -3.27 -7.77 -5.10
CA ASN A 39 -2.46 -8.98 -5.31
C ASN A 39 -0.98 -8.70 -5.61
N THR A 40 -0.66 -7.63 -6.35
CA THR A 40 0.69 -7.38 -6.86
C THR A 40 1.81 -7.40 -5.80
N PRO A 41 1.74 -6.63 -4.70
CA PRO A 41 2.76 -6.69 -3.64
C PRO A 41 2.71 -7.99 -2.81
N LEU A 42 1.55 -8.66 -2.75
CA LEU A 42 1.39 -9.94 -2.05
C LEU A 42 2.12 -11.05 -2.80
N GLU A 43 1.90 -11.15 -4.12
CA GLU A 43 2.56 -12.09 -5.02
C GLU A 43 4.08 -11.88 -5.05
N LEU A 44 4.53 -10.62 -5.11
CA LEU A 44 5.95 -10.27 -5.05
C LEU A 44 6.62 -10.77 -3.75
N ALA A 45 5.93 -10.65 -2.63
CA ALA A 45 6.42 -11.06 -1.31
C ALA A 45 6.16 -12.55 -1.01
N GLY A 46 5.37 -13.25 -1.82
CA GLY A 46 4.98 -14.65 -1.57
C GLY A 46 4.11 -14.81 -0.33
N ILE A 47 3.29 -13.80 0.00
CA ILE A 47 2.39 -13.78 1.17
C ILE A 47 0.93 -13.60 0.73
N THR A 48 0.01 -13.75 1.67
CA THR A 48 -1.43 -13.57 1.44
C THR A 48 -1.97 -12.32 2.13
N LEU A 49 -3.17 -11.87 1.75
CA LEU A 49 -3.83 -10.76 2.44
C LEU A 49 -4.06 -11.07 3.93
N GLU A 50 -4.35 -12.33 4.28
CA GLU A 50 -4.55 -12.75 5.67
C GLU A 50 -3.29 -12.59 6.53
N ASP A 51 -2.11 -12.68 5.92
CA ASP A 51 -0.84 -12.47 6.60
C ASP A 51 -0.61 -11.02 7.02
N VAL A 52 -1.31 -10.05 6.42
CA VAL A 52 -1.07 -8.62 6.65
C VAL A 52 -2.30 -7.85 7.14
N LYS A 53 -3.51 -8.31 6.80
CA LYS A 53 -4.76 -7.64 7.18
C LYS A 53 -4.89 -7.55 8.70
N GLY A 54 -5.28 -6.38 9.19
CA GLY A 54 -5.40 -6.11 10.63
C GLY A 54 -4.06 -5.86 11.35
N LYS A 55 -2.92 -6.00 10.66
CA LYS A 55 -1.60 -5.65 11.22
C LYS A 55 -1.26 -4.20 10.91
N LYS A 56 -0.29 -3.66 11.66
CA LYS A 56 0.31 -2.37 11.33
C LYS A 56 1.11 -2.48 10.06
N PHE A 57 0.93 -1.54 9.15
CA PHE A 57 1.61 -1.57 7.85
C PHE A 57 3.13 -1.61 8.00
N TYR A 58 3.70 -0.90 8.98
CA TYR A 58 5.14 -0.96 9.30
C TYR A 58 5.61 -2.29 9.91
N ASP A 59 4.72 -3.16 10.40
CA ASP A 59 5.04 -4.50 10.92
C ASP A 59 4.85 -5.61 9.87
N THR A 60 4.62 -5.25 8.60
CA THR A 60 4.43 -6.22 7.50
C THR A 60 5.76 -6.65 6.88
N TYR A 61 5.72 -7.79 6.18
CA TYR A 61 6.91 -8.46 5.63
C TYR A 61 7.77 -7.58 4.72
N TRP A 62 7.17 -6.66 3.94
CA TRP A 62 7.89 -5.80 3.01
C TRP A 62 8.97 -4.92 3.66
N TRP A 63 8.81 -4.60 4.95
CA TRP A 63 9.70 -3.71 5.71
C TRP A 63 10.51 -4.46 6.78
N ALA A 64 10.32 -5.77 6.90
CA ALA A 64 10.92 -6.57 7.96
C ALA A 64 12.44 -6.78 7.81
N TYR A 65 13.03 -6.36 6.67
CA TYR A 65 14.46 -6.46 6.42
C TYR A 65 15.31 -5.52 7.28
N SER A 66 14.75 -4.42 7.80
CA SER A 66 15.47 -3.53 8.73
C SER A 66 14.56 -2.69 9.62
N GLU A 67 15.04 -2.39 10.83
CA GLU A 67 14.32 -1.50 11.76
C GLU A 67 14.19 -0.07 11.20
N ASP A 68 15.19 0.40 10.44
CA ASP A 68 15.15 1.71 9.81
C ASP A 68 14.01 1.83 8.78
N ALA A 69 13.76 0.78 8.00
CA ALA A 69 12.65 0.76 7.04
C ALA A 69 11.30 0.80 7.76
N ARG A 70 11.17 0.00 8.82
CA ARG A 70 9.98 -0.04 9.68
C ARG A 70 9.69 1.33 10.31
N GLU A 71 10.66 1.95 10.96
CA GLU A 71 10.47 3.27 11.60
C GLU A 71 10.21 4.37 10.57
N ARG A 72 10.79 4.27 9.37
CA ARG A 72 10.47 5.18 8.27
C ARG A 72 8.99 5.10 7.86
N ILE A 73 8.47 3.90 7.58
CA ILE A 73 7.07 3.72 7.21
C ILE A 73 6.12 4.18 8.33
N LYS A 74 6.49 3.96 9.58
CA LYS A 74 5.74 4.46 10.73
C LYS A 74 5.70 6.00 10.78
N ALA A 75 6.80 6.67 10.47
CA ALA A 75 6.86 8.13 10.36
C ALA A 75 6.04 8.65 9.16
N ASP A 76 6.06 7.93 8.04
CA ASP A 76 5.26 8.24 6.85
C ASP A 76 3.76 8.16 7.16
N ILE A 77 3.31 7.11 7.85
CA ILE A 77 1.92 6.97 8.33
C ILE A 77 1.55 8.15 9.22
N ALA A 78 2.36 8.51 10.21
CA ALA A 78 2.05 9.62 11.11
C ALA A 78 1.96 10.96 10.36
N THR A 79 2.87 11.19 9.41
CA THR A 79 2.87 12.38 8.55
C THR A 79 1.62 12.44 7.68
N CYS A 80 1.22 11.30 7.11
CA CYS A 80 0.08 11.20 6.22
C CYS A 80 -1.26 11.31 6.97
N ALA A 81 -1.34 10.72 8.17
CA ALA A 81 -2.46 10.90 9.09
C ALA A 81 -2.64 12.36 9.53
N GLY A 82 -1.55 13.14 9.54
CA GLY A 82 -1.58 14.60 9.71
C GLY A 82 -2.09 15.38 8.49
N GLY A 83 -2.56 14.71 7.43
CA GLY A 83 -3.13 15.31 6.23
C GLY A 83 -2.13 15.60 5.11
N LYS A 84 -0.87 15.18 5.24
CA LYS A 84 0.17 15.45 4.22
C LYS A 84 0.31 14.29 3.24
N ARG A 85 0.66 14.61 1.99
CA ARG A 85 1.04 13.62 0.98
C ARG A 85 2.56 13.49 0.93
N LEU A 86 3.05 12.29 0.65
CA LEU A 86 4.47 12.00 0.51
C LEU A 86 4.73 11.10 -0.69
N ILE A 87 5.90 11.29 -1.30
CA ILE A 87 6.43 10.49 -2.41
C ILE A 87 7.94 10.40 -2.22
N HIS A 88 8.49 9.20 -2.28
CA HIS A 88 9.93 8.97 -2.23
C HIS A 88 10.28 7.55 -2.70
N GLU A 89 11.56 7.30 -2.96
CA GLU A 89 12.03 5.93 -3.17
C GLU A 89 12.22 5.18 -1.84
N ILE A 90 11.91 3.89 -1.82
CA ILE A 90 12.21 2.97 -0.72
C ILE A 90 12.42 1.57 -1.28
N GLN A 91 13.10 0.71 -0.52
CA GLN A 91 13.22 -0.70 -0.85
C GLN A 91 12.09 -1.50 -0.20
N VAL A 92 11.67 -2.57 -0.88
CA VAL A 92 10.76 -3.58 -0.32
C VAL A 92 11.39 -4.95 -0.44
N GLN A 93 11.11 -5.80 0.56
CA GLN A 93 11.54 -7.20 0.57
C GLN A 93 10.61 -8.08 -0.27
N THR A 94 11.20 -8.91 -1.12
CA THR A 94 10.51 -9.90 -1.96
C THR A 94 10.50 -11.29 -1.31
N ALA A 95 9.82 -12.24 -1.94
CA ALA A 95 9.70 -13.62 -1.46
C ALA A 95 11.04 -14.34 -1.27
N ASP A 96 12.05 -14.04 -2.11
CA ASP A 96 13.38 -14.64 -2.01
C ASP A 96 14.33 -13.90 -1.05
N GLY A 97 13.83 -12.82 -0.41
CA GLY A 97 14.58 -11.98 0.50
C GLY A 97 15.42 -10.90 -0.17
N SER A 98 15.41 -10.80 -1.50
CA SER A 98 16.02 -9.67 -2.22
C SER A 98 15.25 -8.37 -1.99
N LEU A 99 15.91 -7.26 -2.27
CA LEU A 99 15.35 -5.92 -2.13
C LEU A 99 15.20 -5.28 -3.51
N ILE A 100 13.99 -4.82 -3.82
CA ILE A 100 13.72 -4.04 -5.03
C ILE A 100 13.41 -2.58 -4.67
N TRP A 101 13.74 -1.66 -5.58
CA TRP A 101 13.42 -0.24 -5.38
C TRP A 101 12.03 0.07 -5.93
N ILE A 102 11.24 0.77 -5.13
CA ILE A 102 9.94 1.30 -5.54
C ILE A 102 9.91 2.82 -5.36
N GLU A 103 9.23 3.51 -6.27
CA GLU A 103 8.67 4.83 -6.00
C GLU A 103 7.43 4.61 -5.14
N PHE A 104 7.53 4.95 -3.86
CA PHE A 104 6.48 4.82 -2.88
C PHE A 104 5.79 6.17 -2.68
N SER A 105 4.47 6.13 -2.56
CA SER A 105 3.69 7.29 -2.19
C SER A 105 2.60 6.94 -1.18
N MET A 106 2.24 7.91 -0.34
CA MET A 106 1.13 7.77 0.58
C MET A 106 0.32 9.07 0.62
N HIS A 107 -1.00 8.95 0.60
CA HIS A 107 -1.89 10.10 0.68
C HIS A 107 -3.14 9.82 1.53
N PRO A 108 -3.67 10.84 2.23
CA PRO A 108 -4.88 10.72 3.01
C PRO A 108 -6.12 10.80 2.11
N VAL A 109 -7.15 10.03 2.46
CA VAL A 109 -8.48 10.07 1.86
C VAL A 109 -9.48 10.49 2.93
N PHE A 110 -10.21 11.55 2.66
CA PHE A 110 -11.19 12.14 3.56
C PHE A 110 -12.62 11.75 3.15
N ASP A 111 -13.52 11.65 4.13
CA ASP A 111 -14.95 11.55 3.85
C ASP A 111 -15.56 12.91 3.46
N GLU A 112 -16.86 12.92 3.14
CA GLU A 112 -17.59 14.14 2.75
C GLU A 112 -17.65 15.19 3.87
N ALA A 113 -17.47 14.79 5.13
CA ALA A 113 -17.42 15.68 6.28
C ALA A 113 -16.00 16.20 6.56
N GLY A 114 -15.01 15.80 5.76
CA GLY A 114 -13.60 16.20 5.90
C GLY A 114 -12.83 15.41 6.96
N ASN A 115 -13.39 14.33 7.50
CA ASN A 115 -12.67 13.46 8.43
C ASN A 115 -11.75 12.52 7.69
N LEU A 116 -10.56 12.29 8.23
CA LEU A 116 -9.62 11.32 7.67
C LEU A 116 -10.22 9.91 7.78
N ARG A 117 -10.47 9.29 6.62
CA ARG A 117 -11.11 7.97 6.55
C ARG A 117 -10.10 6.86 6.29
N TYR A 118 -9.19 7.06 5.34
CA TYR A 118 -8.16 6.09 4.98
C TYR A 118 -6.83 6.76 4.68
N LEU A 119 -5.76 5.97 4.72
CA LEU A 119 -4.50 6.27 4.05
C LEU A 119 -4.36 5.31 2.88
N VAL A 120 -4.00 5.83 1.71
CA VAL A 120 -3.73 5.02 0.53
C VAL A 120 -2.23 5.04 0.28
N ALA A 121 -1.63 3.85 0.28
CA ALA A 121 -0.23 3.62 -0.03
C ALA A 121 -0.11 3.03 -1.44
N GLU A 122 0.76 3.59 -2.26
CA GLU A 122 1.01 3.14 -3.63
C GLU A 122 2.50 2.90 -3.84
N GLY A 123 2.83 1.91 -4.67
CA GLY A 123 4.21 1.59 -5.02
C GLY A 123 4.36 1.23 -6.50
N ARG A 124 5.40 1.75 -7.15
CA ARG A 124 5.78 1.36 -8.52
C ARG A 124 7.22 0.87 -8.52
N ASP A 125 7.46 -0.29 -9.11
CA ASP A 125 8.82 -0.79 -9.32
C ASP A 125 9.61 0.17 -10.22
N VAL A 126 10.75 0.64 -9.72
CA VAL A 126 11.69 1.51 -10.45
C VAL A 126 13.08 0.86 -10.61
N SER A 127 13.20 -0.44 -10.33
CA SER A 127 14.45 -1.18 -10.42
C SER A 127 15.06 -1.13 -11.82
N GLU A 128 14.24 -1.22 -12.87
CA GLU A 128 14.70 -1.06 -14.25
C GLU A 128 15.20 0.35 -14.56
N LYS A 129 14.49 1.38 -14.08
CA LYS A 129 14.90 2.78 -14.27
C LYS A 129 16.23 3.08 -13.59
N ARG A 130 16.46 2.51 -12.40
CA ARG A 130 17.73 2.68 -11.68
C ARG A 130 18.90 1.99 -12.39
N ARG A 131 18.70 0.76 -12.88
CA ARG A 131 19.73 0.04 -13.67
C ARG A 131 20.13 0.74 -14.96
N ALA A 132 19.28 1.60 -15.52
CA ALA A 132 19.58 2.37 -16.72
C ALA A 132 20.33 3.68 -16.45
N LEU A 133 20.46 4.09 -15.18
CA LEU A 133 21.17 5.30 -14.76
C LEU A 133 22.56 5.00 -14.17
N GLU A 134 22.90 3.72 -14.02
CA GLU A 134 24.25 3.21 -13.70
C GLU A 134 25.05 2.95 -14.97
#